data_AF-A0A959ZYF1-F1
#
_entry.id   AF-A0A959ZYF1-F1
#
_cell.length_a   1.000
_cell.length_b   1.000
_cell.length_c   1.000
_cell.angle_alpha   90.00
_cell.angle_beta   90.00
_cell.angle_gamma   90.00
#
_symmetry.space_group_name_H-M   'P 1'
#
loop_
_entity.id
_entity.type
_entity.pdbx_description
1 polymer ?
#
loop_
_entity_poly.entity_id
_entity_poly.type
_entity_poly.pdbx_seq_one_letter_code
_entity_poly.pdbx_strand_id
1 'polypeptide(L)'
;MSGFRPMDAELEGYSWLPRMIDKSRAARAGTLNDLVHPCPIDGLCLERLGLDVEEFGDVVAANPDDASVLAALRARGIASAQEAWFDAEEIERGLRGGRAGVADPAGAEEGPRAGRVSP
;
A
#
# COMPACT_ATOMS: atom_id res chain seq x y z
N MET A 1 12.53 20.45 4.52
CA MET A 1 12.81 19.10 4.01
C MET A 1 11.77 18.17 4.60
N SER A 2 10.62 17.97 3.94
CA SER A 2 9.70 16.89 4.33
C SER A 2 9.55 15.97 3.14
N GLY A 3 10.53 15.09 2.99
CA GLY A 3 10.37 13.90 2.17
C GLY A 3 9.71 12.82 3.02
N PHE A 4 8.79 12.07 2.42
CA PHE A 4 8.26 10.86 3.02
C PHE A 4 9.39 9.86 3.25
N ARG A 5 9.43 9.21 4.41
CA ARG A 5 10.39 8.15 4.71
C ARG A 5 10.35 7.02 3.68
N PRO A 6 11.48 6.31 3.44
CA PRO A 6 11.55 5.27 2.42
C PRO A 6 10.59 4.10 2.70
N MET A 7 10.41 3.22 1.71
CA MET A 7 9.41 2.16 1.76
C MET A 7 9.76 1.05 2.76
N ASP A 8 11.05 0.80 2.96
CA ASP A 8 11.64 -0.14 3.92
C ASP A 8 11.79 0.46 5.34
N ALA A 9 11.33 1.70 5.56
CA ALA A 9 11.44 2.32 6.88
C ALA A 9 10.59 1.55 7.90
N GLU A 10 11.22 1.22 9.02
CA GLU A 10 10.57 0.55 10.14
C GLU A 10 10.54 1.45 11.39
N LEU A 11 9.46 1.31 12.16
CA LEU A 11 9.35 1.90 13.49
C LEU A 11 9.19 0.77 14.50
N GLU A 12 10.23 0.47 15.27
CA GLU A 12 10.26 -0.66 16.22
C GLU A 12 9.79 -2.00 15.61
N GLY A 13 10.21 -2.28 14.37
CA GLY A 13 9.85 -3.50 13.64
C GLY A 13 8.53 -3.44 12.88
N TYR A 14 7.79 -2.33 12.95
CA TYR A 14 6.62 -2.11 12.10
C TYR A 14 7.06 -1.52 10.76
N SER A 15 7.11 -2.37 9.74
CA SER A 15 7.33 -1.98 8.35
C SER A 15 6.22 -1.06 7.86
N TRP A 16 6.58 -0.09 7.00
CA TRP A 16 5.68 0.89 6.36
C TRP A 16 5.00 1.91 7.29
N LEU A 17 4.83 1.61 8.58
CA LEU A 17 4.20 2.48 9.58
C LEU A 17 4.76 3.92 9.59
N PRO A 18 6.09 4.14 9.68
CA PRO A 18 6.64 5.50 9.67
C PRO A 18 6.28 6.28 8.40
N ARG A 19 6.35 5.63 7.23
CA ARG A 19 5.94 6.26 5.96
C ARG A 19 4.44 6.55 5.93
N MET A 20 3.61 5.67 6.49
CA MET A 20 2.16 5.87 6.59
C MET A 20 1.81 7.04 7.52
N ILE A 21 2.55 7.25 8.61
CA ILE A 21 2.42 8.42 9.50
C ILE A 21 2.69 9.71 8.72
N ASP A 22 3.79 9.75 7.94
CA ASP A 22 4.13 10.93 7.12
C ASP A 22 3.00 11.26 6.13
N LYS A 23 2.44 10.23 5.49
CA LYS A 23 1.32 10.37 4.55
C LYS A 23 0.04 10.87 5.24
N SER A 24 -0.30 10.33 6.40
CA SER A 24 -1.46 10.80 7.16
C SER A 24 -1.31 12.26 7.58
N ARG A 25 -0.12 12.67 8.07
CA ARG A 25 0.17 14.07 8.39
C ARG A 25 0.08 14.98 7.17
N ALA A 26 0.66 14.57 6.03
CA ALA A 26 0.62 15.34 4.79
C ALA A 26 -0.79 15.46 4.20
N ALA A 27 -1.59 14.38 4.26
CA ALA A 27 -2.99 14.37 3.82
C ALA A 27 -3.81 15.40 4.61
N ARG A 28 -3.66 15.40 5.95
CA ARG A 28 -4.33 16.37 6.83
C ARG A 28 -3.88 17.81 6.62
N ALA A 29 -2.60 18.01 6.30
CA ALA A 29 -2.04 19.32 6.00
C ALA A 29 -2.35 19.80 4.56
N GLY A 30 -2.99 18.98 3.71
CA GLY A 30 -3.24 19.30 2.31
C GLY A 30 -1.97 19.35 1.45
N THR A 31 -0.90 18.66 1.88
CA THR A 31 0.44 18.66 1.25
C THR A 31 0.83 17.31 0.67
N LEU A 32 -0.14 16.41 0.47
CA LEU A 32 0.08 15.06 -0.04
C LEU A 32 0.56 15.04 -1.51
N ASN A 33 0.36 16.14 -2.24
CA ASN A 33 0.74 16.31 -3.64
C ASN A 33 0.20 15.17 -4.52
N ASP A 34 1.07 14.43 -5.21
CA ASP A 34 0.72 13.31 -6.10
C ASP A 34 0.53 11.97 -5.39
N LEU A 35 0.79 11.90 -4.07
CA LEU A 35 0.59 10.68 -3.31
C LEU A 35 -0.89 10.50 -2.94
N VAL A 36 -1.31 9.25 -2.81
CA VAL A 36 -2.66 8.89 -2.36
C VAL A 36 -2.57 8.25 -0.98
N HIS A 37 -3.49 8.63 -0.09
CA HIS A 37 -3.66 8.05 1.24
C HIS A 37 -5.17 7.93 1.55
N PRO A 38 -5.68 6.74 1.87
CA PRO A 38 -4.97 5.45 1.89
C PRO A 38 -4.63 4.93 0.47
N CYS A 39 -3.41 4.45 0.25
CA CYS A 39 -3.05 3.66 -0.94
C CYS A 39 -3.18 2.14 -0.66
N PRO A 40 -3.02 1.25 -1.67
CA PRO A 40 -3.12 -0.20 -1.45
C PRO A 40 -2.19 -0.75 -0.35
N ILE A 41 -0.98 -0.20 -0.24
CA ILE A 41 -0.01 -0.61 0.80
C ILE A 41 -0.41 -0.07 2.18
N ASP A 42 -0.96 1.15 2.26
CA ASP A 42 -1.51 1.66 3.53
C ASP A 42 -2.69 0.79 3.99
N GLY A 43 -3.57 0.39 3.06
CA GLY A 43 -4.69 -0.49 3.34
C GLY A 43 -4.22 -1.84 3.88
N LEU A 44 -3.20 -2.44 3.27
CA LEU A 44 -2.58 -3.66 3.77
C LEU A 44 -1.98 -3.47 5.18
N CYS A 45 -1.28 -2.35 5.41
CA CYS A 45 -0.69 -2.05 6.72
C CYS A 45 -1.78 -1.92 7.80
N LEU A 46 -2.87 -1.21 7.51
CA LEU A 46 -4.02 -1.06 8.41
C LEU A 46 -4.70 -2.40 8.70
N GLU A 47 -4.94 -3.22 7.67
CA GLU A 47 -5.50 -4.57 7.81
C GLU A 47 -4.63 -5.45 8.72
N ARG A 48 -3.31 -5.42 8.52
CA ARG A 48 -2.34 -6.17 9.32
C ARG A 48 -2.27 -5.70 10.77
N LEU A 49 -2.45 -4.41 11.00
CA LEU A 49 -2.51 -3.83 12.35
C LEU A 49 -3.87 -4.06 13.02
N GLY A 50 -4.90 -4.43 12.27
CA GLY A 50 -6.27 -4.56 12.75
C GLY A 50 -6.93 -3.21 13.03
N LEU A 51 -6.60 -2.18 12.25
CA LEU A 51 -7.11 -0.81 12.39
C LEU A 51 -7.89 -0.38 11.16
N ASP A 52 -8.81 0.56 11.35
CA ASP A 52 -9.34 1.34 10.24
C ASP A 52 -8.52 2.61 9.96
N VAL A 53 -8.81 3.26 8.83
CA VAL A 53 -8.10 4.49 8.40
C VAL A 53 -8.46 5.71 9.25
N GLU A 54 -9.67 5.74 9.83
CA GLU A 54 -10.17 6.87 10.62
C GLU A 54 -9.51 6.87 12.00
N GLU A 55 -9.53 5.73 12.70
CA GLU A 55 -8.83 5.46 13.95
C GLU A 55 -7.34 5.76 13.83
N PHE A 56 -6.68 5.32 12.75
CA PHE A 56 -5.28 5.63 12.50
C PHE A 56 -5.08 7.14 12.32
N GLY A 57 -5.91 7.79 11.51
CA GLY A 57 -5.86 9.23 11.28
C GLY A 57 -6.04 10.05 12.56
N ASP A 58 -6.94 9.63 13.44
CA ASP A 58 -7.20 10.25 14.74
C ASP A 58 -6.02 10.09 15.69
N VAL A 59 -5.41 8.90 15.74
CA VAL A 59 -4.21 8.67 16.54
C VAL A 59 -3.04 9.52 16.05
N VAL A 60 -2.82 9.59 14.74
CA VAL A 60 -1.76 10.45 14.16
C VAL A 60 -2.02 11.93 14.46
N ALA A 61 -3.28 12.37 14.45
CA ALA A 61 -3.64 13.74 14.76
C ALA A 61 -3.40 14.12 16.22
N ALA A 62 -3.69 13.20 17.14
CA ALA A 62 -3.59 13.42 18.57
C ALA A 62 -2.13 13.36 19.09
N ASN A 63 -1.19 12.82 18.30
CA ASN A 63 0.17 12.56 18.75
C ASN A 63 1.21 13.30 17.89
N PRO A 64 2.17 14.04 18.50
CA PRO A 64 3.10 14.89 17.76
C PRO A 64 4.27 14.13 17.13
N ASP A 65 4.63 12.97 17.67
CA ASP A 65 5.79 12.18 17.25
C ASP A 65 5.45 10.69 17.07
N ASP A 66 6.34 9.96 16.42
CA ASP A 66 6.12 8.56 16.06
C ASP A 66 6.04 7.64 17.28
N ALA A 67 6.81 7.93 18.33
CA ALA A 67 6.81 7.12 19.56
C ALA A 67 5.46 7.22 20.27
N SER A 68 4.89 8.42 20.33
CA SER A 68 3.57 8.69 20.90
C SER A 68 2.46 8.05 20.05
N VAL A 69 2.56 8.12 18.71
CA VAL A 69 1.66 7.39 17.80
C VAL A 69 1.71 5.90 18.09
N LEU A 70 2.90 5.29 18.07
CA LEU A 70 3.05 3.85 18.28
C LEU A 70 2.55 3.41 19.67
N ALA A 71 2.83 4.17 20.72
CA ALA A 71 2.31 3.90 22.05
C ALA A 71 0.78 3.93 22.09
N ALA A 72 0.15 4.92 21.44
CA ALA A 72 -1.30 5.04 21.36
C ALA A 72 -1.97 3.94 20.52
N LEU A 73 -1.29 3.46 19.47
CA LEU A 73 -1.73 2.30 18.70
C LEU A 73 -1.62 1.01 19.52
N ARG A 74 -0.49 0.79 20.22
CA ARG A 74 -0.31 -0.36 21.13
C ARG A 74 -1.37 -0.39 22.23
N ALA A 75 -1.72 0.77 22.80
CA ALA A 75 -2.77 0.88 23.81
C ALA A 75 -4.17 0.48 23.29
N ARG A 76 -4.39 0.52 21.96
CA ARG A 76 -5.62 0.06 21.29
C ARG A 76 -5.60 -1.44 20.95
N GLY A 77 -4.47 -2.12 21.14
CA GLY A 77 -4.35 -3.54 20.89
C GLY A 77 -4.05 -3.91 19.44
N ILE A 78 -3.29 -3.07 18.71
CA ILE A 78 -2.77 -3.46 17.40
C ILE A 78 -2.00 -4.78 17.45
N ALA A 79 -1.95 -5.46 16.31
CA ALA A 79 -1.09 -6.62 16.14
C ALA A 79 0.38 -6.31 16.46
N SER A 80 1.14 -7.32 16.85
CA SER A 80 2.57 -7.17 17.10
C SER A 80 3.31 -6.81 15.80
N ALA A 81 4.49 -6.19 15.94
CA ALA A 81 5.36 -5.88 14.80
C ALA A 81 5.59 -7.12 13.92
N GLN A 82 5.77 -8.28 14.54
CA GLN A 82 6.09 -9.52 13.86
C GLN A 82 4.90 -10.11 13.09
N GLU A 83 3.68 -9.96 13.59
CA GLU A 83 2.45 -10.38 12.90
C GLU A 83 2.07 -9.41 11.76
N ALA A 84 2.34 -8.13 11.97
CA ALA A 84 2.00 -7.07 11.04
C ALA A 84 3.09 -6.84 9.97
N TRP A 85 4.24 -7.48 10.08
CA TRP A 85 5.38 -7.26 9.19
C TRP A 85 5.11 -7.72 7.75
N PHE A 86 5.54 -6.92 6.77
CA PHE A 86 5.56 -7.27 5.36
C PHE A 86 6.64 -6.46 4.61
N ASP A 87 7.10 -6.97 3.48
CA ASP A 87 8.03 -6.26 2.59
C ASP A 87 7.25 -5.32 1.65
N ALA A 88 7.23 -4.04 1.98
CA ALA A 88 6.49 -3.04 1.21
C ALA A 88 7.07 -2.82 -0.21
N GLU A 89 8.37 -3.02 -0.40
CA GLU A 89 9.02 -2.86 -1.71
C GLU A 89 8.66 -4.02 -2.63
N GLU A 90 8.62 -5.23 -2.10
CA GLU A 90 8.14 -6.40 -2.83
C GLU A 90 6.68 -6.24 -3.26
N ILE A 91 5.81 -5.78 -2.37
CA ILE A 91 4.40 -5.52 -2.70
C ILE A 91 4.28 -4.43 -3.77
N GLU A 92 4.98 -3.29 -3.63
CA GLU A 92 4.97 -2.21 -4.62
C GLU A 92 5.47 -2.70 -6.00
N ARG A 93 6.54 -3.50 -6.02
CA ARG A 93 7.06 -4.13 -7.25
C ARG A 93 6.02 -5.03 -7.89
N GLY A 94 5.30 -5.82 -7.10
CA GLY A 94 4.18 -6.64 -7.56
C GLY A 94 3.03 -5.82 -8.15
N LEU A 95 2.63 -4.72 -7.48
CA LEU A 95 1.58 -3.81 -7.96
C LEU A 95 1.95 -3.11 -9.28
N ARG A 96 3.23 -2.76 -9.47
CA ARG A 96 3.73 -2.22 -10.74
C ARG A 96 3.83 -3.27 -11.84
N GLY A 97 4.26 -4.50 -11.50
CA GLY A 97 4.33 -5.63 -12.43
C GLY A 97 2.97 -6.13 -12.89
N GLY A 98 1.94 -6.09 -12.02
CA GLY A 98 0.57 -6.51 -12.32
C GLY A 98 -0.18 -5.60 -13.30
N ARG A 99 0.32 -4.39 -13.57
CA ARG A 99 -0.23 -3.49 -14.60
C ARG A 99 0.32 -3.74 -16.00
N ALA A 100 1.27 -4.66 -16.18
CA ALA A 100 1.81 -5.06 -17.48
C ALA A 100 1.19 -6.36 -18.04
N GLY A 101 -0.04 -6.69 -17.63
CA GLY A 101 -0.68 -7.99 -17.90
C GLY A 101 -2.13 -7.92 -18.37
N VAL A 102 -2.54 -6.89 -19.13
CA VAL A 102 -3.67 -7.03 -20.06
C VAL A 102 -3.09 -7.18 -21.47
N ALA A 103 -2.61 -8.38 -21.77
CA ALA A 103 -2.41 -8.80 -23.14
C ALA A 103 -3.82 -9.01 -23.74
N ASP A 104 -4.13 -8.18 -24.72
CA ASP A 104 -5.27 -8.28 -25.62
C ASP A 104 -5.41 -9.71 -26.20
N PRO A 105 -6.50 -10.46 -25.97
CA PRO A 105 -6.72 -11.72 -26.65
C PRO A 105 -7.46 -11.47 -27.97
N ALA A 106 -6.84 -10.72 -28.88
CA ALA A 106 -7.29 -10.58 -30.26
C ALA A 106 -6.17 -10.99 -31.25
N GLY A 107 -5.64 -12.18 -31.04
CA GLY A 107 -4.75 -12.88 -31.96
C GLY A 107 -5.30 -14.26 -32.29
N ALA A 108 -6.53 -14.34 -32.80
CA ALA A 108 -7.06 -15.57 -33.36
C ALA A 108 -6.49 -15.74 -34.78
N GLU A 109 -5.48 -16.59 -34.87
CA GLU A 109 -4.88 -17.09 -36.10
C GLU A 109 -5.97 -17.75 -36.98
N GLU A 110 -6.42 -17.08 -38.05
CA GLU A 110 -7.14 -17.75 -39.13
C GLU A 110 -6.13 -18.45 -40.04
N GLY A 111 -5.90 -19.74 -39.76
CA GLY A 111 -5.23 -20.66 -40.67
C GLY A 111 -6.01 -20.85 -41.99
N PRO A 112 -5.32 -21.23 -43.08
CA PRO A 112 -5.89 -21.19 -44.43
C PRO A 112 -6.93 -22.30 -44.63
N ARG A 113 -8.17 -21.93 -44.97
CA ARG A 113 -9.16 -22.89 -45.49
C ARG A 113 -8.76 -23.32 -46.90
N ALA A 114 -8.08 -24.46 -46.96
CA ALA A 114 -7.91 -25.26 -48.17
C ALA A 114 -9.28 -25.64 -48.76
N GLY A 115 -9.35 -25.59 -50.08
CA GLY A 115 -10.57 -25.75 -50.85
C GLY A 115 -11.22 -27.12 -50.72
N ARG A 116 -12.52 -27.14 -51.04
CA ARG A 116 -13.16 -28.36 -51.51
C ARG A 116 -14.13 -28.00 -52.64
N VAL A 117 -13.83 -28.64 -53.76
CA VAL A 117 -14.54 -28.70 -55.03
C VAL A 117 -15.94 -29.32 -54.90
N SER A 118 -16.74 -29.02 -55.91
CA SER A 118 -18.10 -29.41 -56.31
C SER A 118 -18.55 -30.87 -56.02
N PRO A 119 -19.85 -31.16 -56.22
CA PRO A 119 -20.34 -31.47 -57.57
C PRO A 119 -21.37 -30.49 -58.13
#